data_AF-A0A932B5B4-F1
#
_entry.id   AF-A0A932B5B4-F1
#
_cell.length_a   1.000
_cell.length_b   1.000
_cell.length_c   1.000
_cell.angle_alpha   90.00
_cell.angle_beta   90.00
_cell.angle_gamma   90.00
#
_symmetry.space_group_name_H-M   'P 1'
#
loop_
_entity.id
_entity.type
_entity.pdbx_description
1 polymer ?
#
loop_
_entity_poly.entity_id
_entity_poly.type
_entity_poly.pdbx_seq_one_letter_code
_entity_poly.pdbx_strand_id
1 'polypeptide(L)'
;MMRSSTNRRGSLKGLILVVMLVLGVTQGLAWWRDTQTVAQIKAHLPGQTITMYSTVSCYYCGKARAWFRQHDIPWDECDVEQDSGCRATFEAHGALGTPLMRVGSRWHLGFEPTWLAEALKASAAATQEAQSSPSADTSPRP
;
A
#
# COMPACT_ATOMS: atom_id res chain seq x y z
N MET A 1 -22.61 22.85 -54.41
CA MET A 1 -23.64 22.77 -53.34
C MET A 1 -23.18 21.76 -52.31
N MET A 2 -22.90 22.15 -51.06
CA MET A 2 -23.07 21.27 -49.89
C MET A 2 -22.91 22.09 -48.60
N ARG A 3 -24.03 22.51 -48.00
CA ARG A 3 -24.09 23.01 -46.63
C ARG A 3 -24.54 21.85 -45.75
N SER A 4 -23.60 21.21 -45.05
CA SER A 4 -23.91 20.31 -43.94
C SER A 4 -23.99 21.14 -42.67
N SER A 5 -25.21 21.53 -42.29
CA SER A 5 -25.48 22.29 -41.06
C SER A 5 -26.73 21.75 -40.37
N THR A 6 -26.75 20.48 -40.03
CA THR A 6 -27.91 19.86 -39.36
C THR A 6 -27.49 18.73 -38.43
N ASN A 7 -26.64 19.01 -37.42
CA ASN A 7 -26.78 18.35 -36.10
C ASN A 7 -25.88 18.87 -34.97
N ARG A 8 -25.27 20.07 -35.09
CA ARG A 8 -24.23 20.49 -34.15
C ARG A 8 -24.71 20.66 -32.70
N ARG A 9 -26.01 20.91 -32.46
CA ARG A 9 -26.59 21.11 -31.11
C ARG A 9 -27.11 19.83 -30.46
N GLY A 10 -27.67 18.89 -31.23
CA GLY A 10 -28.12 17.58 -30.72
C GLY A 10 -26.96 16.64 -30.45
N SER A 11 -25.98 16.62 -31.36
CA SER A 11 -24.74 15.86 -31.19
C SER A 11 -23.90 16.37 -30.01
N LEU A 12 -23.88 17.68 -29.73
CA LEU A 12 -23.16 18.22 -28.56
C LEU A 12 -23.79 17.76 -27.24
N LYS A 13 -25.12 17.75 -27.13
CA LYS A 13 -25.82 17.29 -25.92
C LYS A 13 -25.57 15.81 -25.66
N GLY A 14 -25.64 14.99 -26.71
CA GLY A 14 -25.31 13.56 -26.62
C GLY A 14 -23.86 13.34 -26.19
N LEU A 15 -22.91 14.08 -26.78
CA LEU A 15 -21.50 14.00 -26.43
C LEU A 15 -21.24 14.43 -24.97
N ILE A 16 -21.86 15.52 -24.50
CA ILE A 16 -21.75 15.97 -23.10
C ILE A 16 -22.28 14.89 -22.15
N LEU A 17 -23.40 14.25 -22.47
CA LEU A 17 -24.01 13.21 -21.62
C LEU A 17 -23.13 11.95 -21.55
N VAL A 18 -22.57 11.53 -22.67
CA VAL A 18 -21.61 10.41 -22.72
C VAL A 18 -20.33 10.76 -21.95
N VAL A 19 -19.78 11.96 -22.14
CA VAL A 19 -18.58 12.41 -21.41
C VAL A 19 -18.87 12.45 -19.90
N MET A 20 -20.02 12.98 -19.47
CA MET A 20 -20.42 12.98 -18.05
C MET A 20 -20.56 11.57 -17.48
N LEU A 21 -21.18 10.64 -18.22
CA LEU A 21 -21.30 9.23 -17.81
C LEU A 21 -19.93 8.56 -17.69
N VAL A 22 -19.07 8.74 -18.70
CA VAL A 22 -17.71 8.18 -18.69
C VAL A 22 -16.92 8.76 -17.51
N LEU A 23 -16.94 10.08 -17.32
CA LEU A 23 -16.25 10.73 -16.19
C LEU A 23 -16.79 10.23 -14.84
N GLY A 24 -18.10 10.14 -14.67
CA GLY A 24 -18.73 9.62 -13.45
C GLY A 24 -18.31 8.16 -13.14
N VAL A 25 -18.32 7.30 -14.16
CA VAL A 25 -17.88 5.90 -14.03
C VAL A 25 -16.39 5.81 -13.69
N THR A 26 -15.53 6.58 -14.36
CA THR A 26 -14.08 6.57 -14.11
C THR A 26 -13.72 7.03 -12.70
N GLN A 27 -14.40 8.07 -12.18
CA GLN A 27 -14.16 8.59 -10.83
C GLN A 27 -14.68 7.62 -9.75
N GLY A 28 -15.82 6.94 -9.98
CA GLY A 28 -16.35 5.93 -9.06
C GLY A 28 -15.50 4.67 -8.95
N LEU A 29 -14.94 4.19 -10.07
CA LEU A 29 -14.03 3.03 -10.10
C LEU A 29 -12.70 3.28 -9.38
N ALA A 30 -12.17 4.50 -9.47
CA ALA A 30 -10.92 4.85 -8.80
C ALA A 30 -11.05 4.78 -7.27
N TRP A 31 -12.16 5.26 -6.72
CA TRP A 31 -12.47 5.14 -5.29
C TRP A 31 -12.60 3.67 -4.87
N TRP A 32 -13.22 2.82 -5.70
CA TRP A 32 -13.30 1.39 -5.41
C TRP A 32 -11.92 0.71 -5.41
N ARG A 33 -11.01 1.07 -6.31
CA ARG A 33 -9.63 0.52 -6.31
C ARG A 33 -8.87 0.81 -5.01
N ASP A 34 -8.99 2.01 -4.46
CA ASP A 34 -8.32 2.37 -3.20
C ASP A 34 -8.82 1.51 -2.03
N THR A 35 -10.15 1.30 -1.96
CA THR A 35 -10.73 0.40 -0.94
C THR A 35 -10.25 -1.04 -1.06
N GLN A 36 -9.92 -1.51 -2.27
CA GLN A 36 -9.36 -2.86 -2.48
C GLN A 36 -7.95 -2.99 -1.91
N THR A 37 -7.09 -1.99 -2.11
CA THR A 37 -5.71 -2.01 -1.58
C THR A 37 -5.71 -2.07 -0.05
N VAL A 38 -6.54 -1.24 0.60
CA VAL A 38 -6.68 -1.23 2.06
C VAL A 38 -7.24 -2.55 2.57
N ALA A 39 -8.23 -3.13 1.88
CA ALA A 39 -8.78 -4.44 2.22
C ALA A 39 -7.73 -5.54 2.15
N GLN A 40 -6.87 -5.55 1.11
CA GLN A 40 -5.77 -6.51 0.99
C GLN A 40 -4.74 -6.37 2.10
N ILE A 41 -4.35 -5.14 2.43
CA ILE A 41 -3.46 -4.86 3.56
C ILE A 41 -4.05 -5.47 4.84
N LYS A 42 -5.30 -5.10 5.17
CA LYS A 42 -5.97 -5.57 6.39
C LYS A 42 -6.11 -7.09 6.45
N ALA A 43 -6.32 -7.76 5.32
CA ALA A 43 -6.42 -9.22 5.27
C ALA A 43 -5.11 -9.93 5.67
N HIS A 44 -3.96 -9.30 5.45
CA HIS A 44 -2.64 -9.89 5.69
C HIS A 44 -1.92 -9.36 6.93
N LEU A 45 -2.41 -8.28 7.56
CA LEU A 45 -1.86 -7.71 8.80
C LEU A 45 -1.78 -8.67 10.00
N PRO A 46 -2.75 -9.58 10.26
CA PRO A 46 -2.66 -10.44 11.44
C PRO A 46 -1.42 -11.34 11.49
N GLY A 47 -0.75 -11.56 10.35
CA GLY A 47 0.47 -12.35 10.26
C GLY A 47 1.76 -11.55 10.13
N GLN A 48 1.70 -10.22 10.00
CA GLN A 48 2.87 -9.39 9.70
C GLN A 48 2.75 -7.97 10.23
N THR A 49 3.84 -7.43 10.74
CA THR A 49 3.92 -6.05 11.23
C THR A 49 4.53 -5.13 10.18
N ILE A 50 3.93 -3.95 10.00
CA ILE A 50 4.51 -2.86 9.22
C ILE A 50 5.33 -2.00 10.18
N THR A 51 6.62 -1.81 9.89
CA THR A 51 7.46 -0.85 10.62
C THR A 51 7.86 0.29 9.68
N MET A 52 7.67 1.53 10.12
CA MET A 52 8.12 2.73 9.43
C MET A 52 9.26 3.37 10.21
N TYR A 53 10.43 3.46 9.59
CA TYR A 53 11.54 4.26 10.10
C TYR A 53 11.35 5.70 9.63
N SER A 54 11.25 6.62 10.58
CA SER A 54 10.84 8.01 10.34
C SER A 54 11.75 9.01 11.03
N THR A 55 11.53 10.29 10.76
CA THR A 55 12.06 11.42 11.52
C THR A 55 10.94 12.38 11.88
N VAL A 56 11.18 13.27 12.84
CA VAL A 56 10.18 14.24 13.31
C VAL A 56 9.85 15.25 12.21
N SER A 57 10.86 15.74 11.50
CA SER A 57 10.77 16.82 10.50
C SER A 57 10.36 16.37 9.09
N CYS A 58 10.16 15.07 8.87
CA CYS A 58 9.91 14.50 7.55
C CYS A 58 8.43 14.64 7.10
N TYR A 59 8.21 15.43 6.04
CA TYR A 59 6.88 15.64 5.44
C TYR A 59 6.24 14.33 4.92
N TYR A 60 7.01 13.48 4.24
CA TYR A 60 6.50 12.22 3.69
C TYR A 60 6.15 11.19 4.78
N CYS A 61 6.85 11.23 5.91
CA CYS A 61 6.55 10.44 7.09
C CYS A 61 5.21 10.89 7.69
N GLY A 62 4.98 12.21 7.76
CA GLY A 62 3.68 12.77 8.13
C GLY A 62 2.53 12.31 7.22
N LYS A 63 2.76 12.25 5.90
CA LYS A 63 1.79 11.69 4.94
C LYS A 63 1.48 10.22 5.22
N ALA A 64 2.49 9.40 5.48
CA ALA A 64 2.32 8.00 5.82
C ALA A 64 1.49 7.81 7.10
N ARG A 65 1.81 8.56 8.18
CA ARG A 65 1.02 8.54 9.43
C ARG A 65 -0.44 8.89 9.18
N ALA A 66 -0.69 9.95 8.42
CA ALA A 66 -2.06 10.40 8.12
C ALA A 66 -2.83 9.31 7.37
N TRP A 67 -2.20 8.67 6.39
CA TRP A 67 -2.80 7.59 5.62
C TRP A 67 -3.09 6.37 6.50
N PHE A 68 -2.12 5.91 7.30
CA PHE A 68 -2.36 4.77 8.21
C PHE A 68 -3.51 5.02 9.19
N ARG A 69 -3.59 6.24 9.76
CA ARG A 69 -4.70 6.64 10.64
C ARG A 69 -6.03 6.71 9.91
N GLN A 70 -6.05 7.30 8.71
CA GLN A 70 -7.26 7.43 7.91
C GLN A 70 -7.89 6.07 7.57
N HIS A 71 -7.06 5.03 7.42
CA HIS A 71 -7.50 3.71 7.00
C HIS A 71 -7.52 2.68 8.13
N ASP A 72 -7.30 3.07 9.39
CA ASP A 72 -7.22 2.17 10.55
C ASP A 72 -6.26 0.99 10.33
N ILE A 73 -5.07 1.29 9.80
CA ILE A 73 -4.02 0.30 9.59
C ILE A 73 -3.02 0.44 10.74
N PRO A 74 -2.85 -0.58 11.61
CA PRO A 74 -1.80 -0.58 12.62
C PRO A 74 -0.39 -0.63 11.99
N TRP A 75 0.53 0.13 12.55
CA TRP A 75 1.95 0.14 12.19
C TRP A 75 2.80 0.50 13.40
N ASP A 76 4.05 0.06 13.39
CA ASP A 76 5.07 0.50 14.34
C ASP A 76 5.87 1.66 13.73
N GLU A 77 6.10 2.70 14.52
CA GLU A 77 6.94 3.82 14.13
C GLU A 77 8.27 3.76 14.88
N CYS A 78 9.37 3.78 14.13
CA CYS A 78 10.74 3.76 14.62
C CYS A 78 11.40 5.11 14.30
N ASP A 79 11.38 6.05 15.25
CA ASP A 79 11.97 7.37 15.03
C ASP A 79 13.50 7.29 15.14
N VAL A 80 14.21 7.50 14.03
CA VAL A 80 15.67 7.37 13.99
C VAL A 80 16.40 8.54 14.64
N GLU A 81 15.73 9.67 14.88
CA GLU A 81 16.33 10.81 15.60
C GLU A 81 16.32 10.56 17.12
N GLN A 82 15.26 9.90 17.60
CA GLN A 82 15.00 9.71 19.03
C GLN A 82 15.42 8.35 19.58
N ASP A 83 15.46 7.30 18.73
CA ASP A 83 15.82 5.95 19.14
C ASP A 83 17.13 5.48 18.48
N SER A 84 18.12 5.15 19.30
CA SER A 84 19.45 4.71 18.83
C SER A 84 19.43 3.33 18.15
N GLY A 85 18.51 2.44 18.53
CA GLY A 85 18.33 1.15 17.89
C GLY A 85 17.67 1.28 16.51
N CYS A 86 16.67 2.17 16.40
CA CYS A 86 16.09 2.56 15.12
C CYS A 86 17.15 3.16 14.20
N ARG A 87 17.98 4.09 14.73
CA ARG A 87 19.09 4.71 14.01
C ARG A 87 20.09 3.67 13.50
N ALA A 88 20.57 2.79 14.37
CA ALA A 88 21.54 1.76 13.99
C ALA A 88 20.99 0.84 12.90
N THR A 89 19.71 0.45 12.98
CA THR A 89 19.06 -0.38 11.96
C THR A 89 18.92 0.37 10.63
N PHE A 90 18.54 1.65 10.68
CA PHE A 90 18.39 2.50 9.50
C PHE A 90 19.74 2.74 8.80
N GLU A 91 20.79 3.05 9.55
CA GLU A 91 22.15 3.24 9.05
C GLU A 91 22.73 1.94 8.47
N ALA A 92 22.52 0.80 9.15
CA ALA A 92 22.94 -0.51 8.67
C ALA A 92 22.27 -0.91 7.35
N HIS A 93 21.01 -0.49 7.15
CA HIS A 93 20.32 -0.66 5.87
C HIS A 93 20.90 0.23 4.76
N GLY A 94 21.56 1.36 5.10
CA GLY A 94 22.12 2.29 4.13
C GLY A 94 21.07 3.05 3.32
N ALA A 95 19.88 3.28 3.90
CA ALA A 95 18.83 4.03 3.22
C ALA A 95 19.21 5.51 3.03
N LEU A 96 18.84 6.08 1.88
CA LEU A 96 19.15 7.47 1.53
C LEU A 96 18.18 8.50 2.14
N GLY A 97 17.13 8.07 2.85
CA GLY A 97 16.15 8.96 3.44
C GLY A 97 15.00 8.25 4.14
N THR A 98 14.03 9.04 4.61
CA THR A 98 12.81 8.58 5.27
C THR A 98 11.54 8.99 4.49
N PRO A 99 10.41 8.27 4.64
CA PRO A 99 10.23 7.07 5.44
C PRO A 99 10.88 5.83 4.80
N LEU A 100 11.46 4.95 5.61
CA LEU A 100 11.88 3.62 5.18
C LEU A 100 10.91 2.59 5.76
N MET A 101 10.22 1.86 4.88
CA MET A 101 9.20 0.88 5.24
C MET A 101 9.79 -0.51 5.32
N ARG A 102 9.36 -1.27 6.32
CA ARG A 102 9.70 -2.68 6.50
C ARG A 102 8.45 -3.52 6.71
N VAL A 103 8.36 -4.64 5.99
CA VAL A 103 7.34 -5.67 6.19
C VAL A 103 8.06 -7.02 6.15
N GLY A 104 8.16 -7.70 7.30
CA GLY A 104 8.98 -8.91 7.44
C GLY A 104 10.44 -8.66 7.05
N SER A 105 10.91 -9.36 6.01
CA SER A 105 12.26 -9.21 5.43
C SER A 105 12.33 -8.21 4.27
N ARG A 106 11.19 -7.63 3.87
CA ARG A 106 11.12 -6.70 2.73
C ARG A 106 11.28 -5.26 3.20
N TRP A 107 11.99 -4.48 2.39
CA TRP A 107 12.28 -3.08 2.65
C TRP A 107 11.91 -2.22 1.44
N HIS A 108 11.51 -0.97 1.71
CA HIS A 108 11.19 0.00 0.67
C HIS A 108 11.39 1.43 1.14
N LEU A 109 12.12 2.20 0.35
CA LEU A 109 12.31 3.62 0.57
C LEU A 109 11.13 4.41 0.01
N GLY A 110 10.50 5.22 0.85
CA GLY A 110 9.29 5.98 0.54
C GLY A 110 8.02 5.29 1.04
N PHE A 111 6.90 5.99 0.90
CA PHE A 111 5.59 5.50 1.30
C PHE A 111 4.71 5.25 0.07
N GLU A 112 4.31 4.00 -0.11
CA GLU A 112 3.59 3.51 -1.28
C GLU A 112 2.60 2.40 -0.83
N PRO A 113 1.28 2.69 -0.73
CA PRO A 113 0.28 1.73 -0.26
C PRO A 113 0.20 0.43 -1.07
N THR A 114 0.44 0.54 -2.37
CA THR A 114 0.37 -0.56 -3.32
C THR A 114 1.51 -1.55 -3.08
N TRP A 115 2.73 -1.04 -2.81
CA TRP A 115 3.87 -1.83 -2.36
C TRP A 115 3.61 -2.50 -1.01
N LEU A 116 2.98 -1.80 -0.06
CA LEU A 116 2.64 -2.39 1.25
C LEU A 116 1.71 -3.60 1.10
N ALA A 117 0.68 -3.49 0.26
CA ALA A 117 -0.24 -4.59 -0.03
C ALA A 117 0.51 -5.81 -0.60
N GLU A 118 1.39 -5.58 -1.58
CA GLU A 118 2.19 -6.65 -2.19
C GLU A 118 3.21 -7.25 -1.21
N ALA A 119 3.86 -6.42 -0.40
CA ALA A 119 4.82 -6.87 0.59
C ALA A 119 4.14 -7.75 1.65
N LEU A 120 2.99 -7.33 2.17
CA LEU A 120 2.21 -8.11 3.15
C LEU A 120 1.72 -9.43 2.57
N LYS A 121 1.22 -9.43 1.34
CA LYS A 121 0.80 -10.66 0.65
C LYS A 121 1.94 -11.64 0.48
N ALA A 122 3.11 -11.17 0.02
CA ALA A 122 4.30 -12.00 -0.14
C ALA A 122 4.80 -12.55 1.20
N SER A 123 4.80 -11.71 2.24
CA SER A 123 5.22 -12.09 3.58
C SER A 123 4.24 -13.08 4.24
N ALA A 124 2.93 -12.97 3.98
CA ALA A 124 1.94 -13.96 4.43
C ALA A 124 2.12 -15.32 3.74
N ALA A 125 2.40 -15.34 2.43
CA ALA A 125 2.65 -16.57 1.67
C ALA A 125 3.92 -17.29 2.16
N ALA A 126 5.02 -16.56 2.41
CA ALA A 126 6.26 -17.12 2.92
C ALA A 126 6.08 -17.77 4.31
N THR A 127 5.26 -17.18 5.18
CA THR A 127 4.92 -17.76 6.48
C THR A 127 4.11 -19.05 6.33
N GLN A 128 3.21 -19.14 5.33
CA GLN A 128 2.42 -20.35 5.07
C GLN A 128 3.26 -21.51 4.52
N GLU A 129 4.29 -21.25 3.71
CA GLU A 129 5.25 -22.27 3.25
C GLU A 129 6.15 -22.78 4.39
N ALA A 130 6.61 -21.88 5.26
CA ALA A 130 7.36 -22.27 6.45
C ALA A 130 6.52 -23.10 7.44
N GLN A 131 5.21 -22.83 7.51
CA GLN A 131 4.26 -23.58 8.35
C GLN A 131 3.82 -24.92 7.72
N SER A 132 3.96 -25.09 6.41
CA SER A 132 3.61 -26.34 5.70
C SER A 132 4.80 -27.29 5.51
N SER A 133 6.00 -26.91 5.96
CA SER A 133 7.06 -27.86 6.31
C SER A 133 6.68 -28.52 7.64
N PRO A 134 6.18 -29.78 7.64
CA PRO A 134 5.73 -30.44 8.84
C PRO A 134 6.92 -30.65 9.76
N SER A 135 6.71 -30.38 11.04
CA SER A 135 7.61 -30.83 12.10
C SER A 135 8.00 -32.29 11.89
N ALA A 136 9.29 -32.52 11.97
CA ALA A 136 9.94 -33.81 11.88
C ALA A 136 9.22 -34.90 12.71
N ASP A 137 9.12 -36.09 12.11
CA ASP A 137 9.70 -37.31 12.66
C ASP A 137 9.76 -37.36 14.20
N THR A 138 8.62 -37.57 14.85
CA THR A 138 8.61 -38.25 16.16
C THR A 138 8.27 -39.70 15.89
N SER A 139 9.29 -40.47 15.53
CA SER A 139 9.23 -41.93 15.55
C SER A 139 9.68 -42.41 16.93
N PRO A 140 8.77 -42.82 17.84
CA PRO A 140 9.16 -43.67 18.93
C PRO A 140 9.33 -45.08 18.33
N ARG A 141 10.57 -45.48 18.05
CA ARG A 141 10.84 -46.89 17.77
C ARG A 141 11.04 -47.63 19.11
N PRO A 142 10.28 -48.71 19.38
CA PRO A 142 10.33 -49.48 20.62
C PRO A 142 11.61 -50.32 20.77
#